data_AF-A0A7C7UE50-F1
#
_entry.id   AF-A0A7C7UE50-F1
#
_cell.length_a   1.000
_cell.length_b   1.000
_cell.length_c   1.000
_cell.angle_alpha   90.00
_cell.angle_beta   90.00
_cell.angle_gamma   90.00
#
_symmetry.space_group_name_H-M   'P 1'
#
loop_
_entity.id
_entity.type
_entity.pdbx_description
1 polymer ?
#
loop_
_entity_poly.entity_id
_entity_poly.type
_entity_poly.pdbx_seq_one_letter_code
_entity_poly.pdbx_strand_id
1 'polypeptide(L)'
;MRDGREHGFKEQITRAALSIPPNIAEGYERETERTRIPFLKIAKGSRGEPWPQPMIGRAAGFPKAKEDKDLEEESREISRRIRGLVRHYENKRDAGNEQGTRHSSLVTRYGIYWGIV
;
A
#
# COMPACT_ATOMS: atom_id res chain seq x y z
N MET A 1 34.58 1.30 16.32
CA MET A 1 33.29 0.57 16.41
C MET A 1 32.14 1.33 15.75
N ARG A 2 32.32 1.85 14.52
CA ARG A 2 31.26 2.57 13.77
C ARG A 2 30.45 1.68 12.82
N ASP A 3 30.98 0.52 12.45
CA ASP A 3 30.51 -0.33 11.35
C ASP A 3 29.14 -1.02 11.56
N GLY A 4 28.87 -1.54 12.77
CA GLY A 4 27.66 -2.36 13.01
C GLY A 4 26.34 -1.57 12.95
N ARG A 5 26.37 -0.28 13.30
CA ARG A 5 25.17 0.59 13.25
C ARG A 5 24.87 1.08 11.83
N GLU A 6 25.90 1.28 11.01
CA GLU A 6 25.73 1.57 9.57
C GLU A 6 25.12 0.38 8.83
N HIS A 7 25.57 -0.83 9.16
CA HIS A 7 25.04 -2.05 8.54
C HIS A 7 23.56 -2.26 8.87
N GLY A 8 23.19 -2.21 10.16
CA GLY A 8 21.79 -2.38 10.57
C GLY A 8 20.84 -1.32 9.98
N PHE A 9 21.34 -0.10 9.78
CA PHE A 9 20.58 0.99 9.14
C PHE A 9 20.35 0.72 7.65
N LYS A 10 21.41 0.38 6.90
CA LYS A 10 21.31 0.03 5.48
C LYS A 10 20.44 -1.20 5.26
N GLU A 11 20.53 -2.19 6.14
CA GLU A 11 19.69 -3.39 6.09
C GLU A 11 18.21 -3.08 6.28
N GLN A 12 17.83 -2.21 7.22
CA GLN A 12 16.43 -1.85 7.44
C GLN A 12 15.83 -1.11 6.24
N ILE A 13 16.58 -0.16 5.67
CA ILE A 13 16.18 0.54 4.43
C ILE A 13 16.06 -0.45 3.27
N THR A 14 17.03 -1.35 3.10
CA THR A 14 17.05 -2.33 2.01
C THR A 14 15.87 -3.30 2.12
N ARG A 15 15.59 -3.83 3.32
CA ARG A 15 14.45 -4.73 3.54
C ARG A 15 13.12 -4.05 3.27
N ALA A 16 12.98 -2.80 3.69
CA ALA A 16 11.79 -1.99 3.45
C ALA A 16 11.58 -1.66 1.96
N ALA A 17 12.66 -1.42 1.20
CA ALA A 17 12.57 -1.23 -0.25
C ALA A 17 12.23 -2.53 -0.99
N LEU A 18 12.86 -3.64 -0.60
CA LEU A 18 12.66 -4.96 -1.21
C LEU A 18 11.27 -5.56 -0.95
N SER A 19 10.54 -5.10 0.09
CA SER A 19 9.17 -5.57 0.34
C SER A 19 8.12 -4.90 -0.55
N ILE A 20 8.44 -3.78 -1.24
CA ILE A 20 7.46 -3.05 -2.06
C ILE A 20 7.06 -3.84 -3.32
N PRO A 21 7.99 -4.30 -4.18
CA PRO A 21 7.64 -5.04 -5.40
C PRO A 21 6.83 -6.33 -5.17
N PRO A 22 7.20 -7.24 -4.24
CA PRO A 22 6.48 -8.50 -4.07
C PRO A 22 5.07 -8.27 -3.52
N ASN A 23 4.86 -7.30 -2.60
CA ASN A 23 3.52 -6.97 -2.14
C ASN A 23 2.65 -6.36 -3.24
N ILE A 24 3.22 -5.60 -4.18
CA ILE A 24 2.47 -5.13 -5.34
C ILE A 24 2.08 -6.33 -6.22
N ALA A 25 3.04 -7.18 -6.60
CA ALA A 25 2.80 -8.34 -7.45
C ALA A 25 1.73 -9.27 -6.86
N GLU A 26 1.87 -9.62 -5.59
CA GLU A 26 0.93 -10.50 -4.89
C GLU A 26 -0.47 -9.88 -4.78
N GLY A 27 -0.57 -8.55 -4.62
CA GLY A 27 -1.85 -7.84 -4.69
C GLY A 27 -2.52 -7.94 -6.06
N TYR A 28 -1.74 -7.88 -7.14
CA TYR A 28 -2.23 -8.01 -8.51
C TYR A 28 -2.67 -9.44 -8.86
N GLU A 29 -2.05 -10.45 -8.26
CA GLU A 29 -2.46 -11.86 -8.39
C GLU A 29 -3.80 -12.16 -7.69
N ARG A 30 -4.28 -11.27 -6.82
CA ARG A 30 -5.57 -11.47 -6.15
C ARG A 30 -6.76 -11.17 -7.07
N GLU A 31 -7.74 -12.06 -7.03
CA GLU A 31 -8.96 -12.00 -7.85
C GLU A 31 -9.91 -10.87 -7.44
N THR A 32 -10.01 -10.58 -6.14
CA THR A 32 -10.94 -9.55 -5.63
C THR A 32 -10.22 -8.33 -5.11
N GLU A 33 -10.87 -7.17 -5.25
CA GLU A 33 -10.35 -5.91 -4.72
C GLU A 33 -10.20 -5.95 -3.20
N ARG A 34 -11.10 -6.67 -2.50
CA ARG A 34 -11.05 -6.88 -1.05
C ARG A 34 -9.76 -7.57 -0.61
N THR A 35 -9.27 -8.53 -1.39
CA THR A 35 -8.03 -9.26 -1.11
C THR A 35 -6.79 -8.55 -1.65
N ARG A 36 -6.91 -7.69 -2.67
CA ARG A 36 -5.82 -6.89 -3.25
C ARG A 36 -5.40 -5.72 -2.37
N ILE A 37 -6.37 -4.99 -1.83
CA ILE A 37 -6.13 -3.76 -1.05
C ILE A 37 -5.17 -3.96 0.14
N PRO A 38 -5.25 -5.04 0.94
CA PRO A 38 -4.31 -5.30 2.04
C PRO A 38 -2.84 -5.32 1.60
N PHE A 39 -2.50 -6.00 0.50
CA PHE A 39 -1.12 -6.07 0.00
C PHE A 39 -0.60 -4.71 -0.46
N LEU A 40 -1.45 -3.93 -1.15
CA LEU A 40 -1.11 -2.56 -1.54
C LEU A 40 -0.92 -1.63 -0.32
N LYS A 41 -1.66 -1.86 0.77
CA LYS A 41 -1.48 -1.15 2.04
C LYS A 41 -0.16 -1.53 2.72
N ILE A 42 0.26 -2.79 2.66
CA ILE A 42 1.57 -3.24 3.15
C ILE A 42 2.69 -2.58 2.35
N ALA A 43 2.62 -2.62 1.01
CA ALA A 43 3.60 -1.96 0.13
C ALA A 43 3.73 -0.45 0.42
N LYS A 44 2.61 0.24 0.69
CA LYS A 44 2.62 1.64 1.13
C LYS A 44 3.26 1.82 2.51
N GLY A 45 2.95 0.91 3.45
CA GLY A 45 3.43 0.94 4.83
C GLY A 45 4.94 0.74 4.95
N SER A 46 5.53 -0.08 4.07
CA SER A 46 6.97 -0.30 4.00
C SER A 46 7.78 0.97 3.68
N ARG A 47 7.16 2.05 3.20
CA ARG A 47 7.82 3.36 3.09
C ARG A 47 7.88 4.13 4.42
N GLY A 48 6.95 3.87 5.35
CA GLY A 48 6.84 4.59 6.62
C GLY A 48 7.85 4.13 7.68
N GLU A 49 8.27 2.88 7.66
CA GLU A 49 9.29 2.32 8.58
C GLU A 49 10.72 2.86 8.35
N PRO A 50 11.23 2.97 7.11
CA PRO A 50 12.57 3.51 6.85
C PRO A 50 12.61 5.04 6.87
N TRP A 51 11.48 5.74 6.75
CA TRP A 51 11.47 7.20 6.59
C TRP A 51 12.03 8.04 7.77
N PRO A 52 11.81 7.68 9.05
CA PRO A 52 12.44 8.37 10.17
C PRO A 52 13.97 8.17 10.19
N GLN A 53 14.47 7.17 9.48
CA GLN A 53 15.84 6.68 9.60
C GLN A 53 16.84 7.63 8.91
N PRO A 54 16.66 8.14 7.68
CA PRO A 54 17.51 9.19 7.11
C PRO A 54 17.63 10.46 7.96
N MET A 55 16.59 10.82 8.71
CA MET A 55 16.66 11.93 9.67
C MET A 55 17.56 11.59 10.88
N ILE A 56 17.44 10.36 11.41
CA ILE A 56 18.30 9.83 12.47
C ILE A 56 19.75 9.67 11.99
N GLY A 57 19.95 9.24 10.73
CA GLY A 57 21.26 9.08 10.11
C GLY A 57 21.97 10.40 9.88
N ARG A 58 21.24 11.45 9.48
CA ARG A 58 21.71 12.84 9.47
C ARG A 58 22.10 13.33 10.87
N ALA A 59 21.27 13.04 11.90
CA ALA A 59 21.59 13.37 13.29
C ALA A 59 22.78 12.58 13.86
N ALA A 60 23.06 11.38 13.33
CA ALA A 60 24.18 10.51 13.72
C ALA A 60 25.49 10.79 12.95
N GLY A 61 25.48 11.71 11.98
CA GLY A 61 26.66 12.13 11.23
C GLY A 61 27.02 11.26 10.00
N PHE A 62 26.07 10.49 9.44
CA PHE A 62 26.31 9.77 8.18
C PHE A 62 26.32 10.75 7.00
N PRO A 63 27.38 10.77 6.17
CA PRO A 63 27.51 11.74 5.08
C PRO A 63 26.74 11.25 3.84
N LYS A 64 25.88 12.11 3.27
CA LYS A 64 25.59 12.33 1.83
C LYS A 64 24.22 13.03 1.61
N ALA A 65 24.15 14.30 2.00
CA ALA A 65 22.90 15.09 1.96
C ALA A 65 22.25 15.28 0.56
N LYS A 66 22.95 14.98 -0.53
CA LYS A 66 22.45 15.16 -1.91
C LYS A 66 21.73 13.90 -2.42
N GLU A 67 22.34 12.72 -2.26
CA GLU A 67 21.72 11.43 -2.62
C GLU A 67 20.47 11.14 -1.77
N ASP A 68 20.47 11.60 -0.51
CA ASP A 68 19.31 11.46 0.39
C ASP A 68 18.03 12.15 -0.13
N LYS A 69 18.15 13.32 -0.77
CA LYS A 69 16.99 14.09 -1.25
C LYS A 69 16.35 13.50 -2.50
N ASP A 70 17.16 12.93 -3.38
CA ASP A 70 16.64 12.30 -4.60
C ASP A 70 15.91 10.99 -4.25
N LEU A 71 16.52 10.18 -3.37
CA LEU A 71 15.89 8.97 -2.83
C LEU A 71 14.61 9.29 -2.02
N GLU A 72 14.61 10.41 -1.30
CA GLU A 72 13.44 10.94 -0.59
C GLU A 72 12.27 11.21 -1.54
N GLU A 73 12.55 11.95 -2.62
CA GLU A 73 11.55 12.34 -3.61
C GLU A 73 10.98 11.11 -4.33
N GLU A 74 11.84 10.19 -4.78
CA GLU A 74 11.45 8.95 -5.45
C GLU A 74 10.59 8.06 -4.55
N SER A 75 11.01 7.85 -3.30
CA SER A 75 10.25 7.09 -2.30
C SER A 75 8.88 7.73 -2.02
N ARG A 76 8.83 9.07 -1.97
CA ARG A 76 7.58 9.83 -1.83
C ARG A 76 6.67 9.67 -3.02
N GLU A 77 7.23 9.63 -4.22
CA GLU A 77 6.48 9.41 -5.45
C GLU A 77 5.88 8.01 -5.51
N ILE A 78 6.67 6.97 -5.25
CA ILE A 78 6.19 5.58 -5.19
C ILE A 78 5.03 5.46 -4.20
N SER A 79 5.15 6.07 -3.02
CA SER A 79 4.07 6.09 -2.02
C SER A 79 2.81 6.80 -2.48
N ARG A 80 2.95 7.92 -3.21
CA ARG A 80 1.81 8.63 -3.78
C ARG A 80 1.10 7.76 -4.82
N ARG A 81 1.86 7.07 -5.69
CA ARG A 81 1.34 6.16 -6.71
C ARG A 81 0.58 4.98 -6.08
N ILE A 82 1.18 4.30 -5.09
CA ILE A 82 0.52 3.19 -4.37
C ILE A 82 -0.75 3.67 -3.66
N ARG A 83 -0.73 4.85 -3.03
CA ARG A 83 -1.94 5.43 -2.40
C ARG A 83 -3.05 5.70 -3.42
N GLY A 84 -2.71 6.19 -4.60
CA GLY A 84 -3.66 6.37 -5.70
C GLY A 84 -4.30 5.05 -6.12
N LEU A 85 -3.48 4.00 -6.25
CA LEU A 85 -3.94 2.66 -6.60
C LEU A 85 -4.86 2.05 -5.53
N VAL A 86 -4.52 2.19 -4.25
CA VAL A 86 -5.38 1.78 -3.13
C VAL A 86 -6.75 2.47 -3.20
N ARG A 87 -6.77 3.79 -3.40
CA ARG A 87 -8.03 4.55 -3.52
C ARG A 87 -8.87 4.10 -4.71
N HIS A 88 -8.24 3.84 -5.86
CA HIS A 88 -8.94 3.35 -7.04
C HIS A 88 -9.70 2.05 -6.75
N TYR A 89 -9.03 1.09 -6.11
CA TYR A 89 -9.64 -0.21 -5.79
C TYR A 89 -10.63 -0.15 -4.62
N GLU A 90 -10.43 0.74 -3.64
CA GLU A 90 -11.43 1.00 -2.59
C GLU A 90 -12.73 1.53 -3.21
N ASN A 91 -12.66 2.53 -4.10
CA ASN A 91 -13.84 3.08 -4.78
C ASN A 91 -14.55 2.02 -5.64
N LYS A 92 -13.79 1.18 -6.36
CA LYS A 92 -14.37 0.10 -7.18
C LYS A 92 -15.10 -0.94 -6.32
N ARG A 93 -14.52 -1.31 -5.17
CA ARG A 93 -15.16 -2.21 -4.20
C ARG A 93 -16.46 -1.62 -3.68
N ASP A 94 -16.44 -0.35 -3.30
CA ASP A 94 -17.59 0.31 -2.68
C ASP A 94 -18.74 0.48 -3.69
N ALA A 95 -18.44 0.82 -4.95
CA ALA A 95 -19.42 0.85 -6.04
C ALA A 95 -20.06 -0.53 -6.33
N GLY A 96 -19.29 -1.62 -6.26
CA GLY A 96 -19.82 -2.98 -6.41
C GLY A 96 -20.76 -3.38 -5.26
N ASN A 97 -20.40 -2.99 -4.03
CA ASN A 97 -21.25 -3.23 -2.86
C ASN A 97 -22.57 -2.47 -2.95
N GLU A 98 -22.56 -1.20 -3.36
CA GLU A 98 -23.78 -0.39 -3.53
C GLU A 98 -24.74 -0.98 -4.57
N GLN A 99 -24.23 -1.50 -5.68
CA GLN A 99 -25.05 -2.18 -6.69
C GLN A 99 -25.67 -3.47 -6.15
N GLY A 100 -24.90 -4.28 -5.43
CA GLY A 100 -25.40 -5.49 -4.77
C GLY A 100 -26.47 -5.19 -3.71
N THR A 101 -26.27 -4.16 -2.89
CA THR A 101 -27.26 -3.71 -1.90
C THR A 101 -28.53 -3.20 -2.57
N ARG A 102 -28.42 -2.41 -3.65
CA ARG A 102 -29.60 -1.94 -4.42
C ARG A 102 -30.35 -3.11 -5.05
N HIS A 103 -29.67 -4.04 -5.70
CA HIS A 103 -30.31 -5.22 -6.30
C HIS A 103 -31.01 -6.09 -5.24
N SER A 104 -30.35 -6.38 -4.12
CA SER A 104 -30.95 -7.09 -2.99
C SER A 104 -32.16 -6.35 -2.42
N SER A 105 -32.06 -5.03 -2.23
CA SER A 105 -33.19 -4.22 -1.73
C SER A 105 -34.37 -4.18 -2.69
N LEU A 106 -34.14 -4.24 -4.01
CA LEU A 106 -35.19 -4.34 -5.03
C LEU A 106 -35.81 -5.74 -5.02
N VAL A 107 -35.01 -6.79 -4.87
CA VAL A 107 -35.53 -8.16 -4.71
C VAL A 107 -36.32 -8.30 -3.41
N THR A 108 -35.93 -7.68 -2.29
CA THR A 108 -36.73 -7.71 -1.05
C THR A 108 -37.98 -6.84 -1.15
N ARG A 109 -37.92 -5.69 -1.85
CA ARG A 109 -39.04 -4.76 -1.99
C ARG A 109 -40.07 -5.19 -3.04
N TYR A 110 -39.65 -5.95 -4.06
CA TYR A 110 -40.50 -6.39 -5.18
C TYR A 110 -40.59 -7.93 -5.32
N GLY A 111 -39.89 -8.71 -4.49
CA GLY A 111 -39.81 -10.18 -4.54
C GLY A 111 -40.74 -10.90 -3.56
N ILE A 112 -42.02 -10.57 -3.64
CA ILE A 112 -43.09 -11.56 -3.51
C ILE A 112 -43.61 -11.67 -4.96
N TYR A 113 -43.63 -12.88 -5.54
CA TYR A 113 -44.06 -13.27 -6.91
C TYR A 113 -42.96 -13.86 -7.82
N TRP A 114 -42.38 -14.99 -7.42
CA TRP A 114 -41.77 -15.98 -8.35
C TRP A 114 -42.02 -17.42 -7.89
N GLY A 115 -43.21 -17.70 -7.34
CA GLY A 115 -43.50 -19.03 -6.77
C GLY A 115 -44.97 -19.47 -6.77
N ILE A 116 -45.86 -18.84 -7.55
CA ILE A 116 -47.21 -19.35 -7.80
C ILE A 116 -47.63 -18.90 -9.21
N VAL A 117 -47.27 -19.67 -10.24
CA VAL A 117 -48.17 -20.04 -11.35
C VAL A 117 -47.76 -21.42 -11.82
#